data_AF-A0A8T5Q5Y4-F1
#
_entry.id   AF-A0A8T5Q5Y4-F1
#
_cell.length_a   1.000
_cell.length_b   1.000
_cell.length_c   1.000
_cell.angle_alpha   90.00
_cell.angle_beta   90.00
_cell.angle_gamma   90.00
#
_symmetry.space_group_name_H-M   'P 1'
#
loop_
_entity.id
_entity.type
_entity.pdbx_description
1 polymer ?
#
loop_
_entity_poly.entity_id
_entity_poly.type
_entity_poly.pdbx_seq_one_letter_code
_entity_poly.pdbx_strand_id
1 'polypeptide(L)'
;MVNQKIIDYLKKQKKHGYDEEELRNMSIRHGFDKKEVNEALNHMNSPKIVQQPKKVEYPEPEPVQEQQPEPVSEKNPEDDLHDLKSEPSPKVHIPYKAIISAVVVLVIAGIGYAYFFVPFCGNGSIQPGESVQNCCLDIGCPGDQTCEQTGCADPICQECQYIENYVCVDYECCNDTACQGSMECENNVCVNITCGECEYLENNTCMKHECCSDDDCNETTVCIDNKCKTPGECGECEYLENNTCISYACCEDEDCDDDNASTDDRCLNPGELFSLCKNTQKPSCDRDSDCDDDNASTMDVCMGGIYCSSILITGCKNNDGYCPDSCEYDEDNDCEQEMVECTGINCFIDEAEDDCSPANLTYTFSTEDDGIIYDTEAYYELRGLEGDDCLFYTLYLDVDLTYTDDLIQEKLAQNMTQQEIDDEVDQLEDDYEDDYEDKDKLCEYPINQLVDVLRDMRDDDYMVPAYEEDNYDCTGSMYD
;
A
#
# COMPACT_ATOMS: atom_id res chain seq x y z
N MET A 1 57.37 -15.50 -12.01
CA MET A 1 57.86 -14.27 -11.34
C MET A 1 57.06 -14.15 -10.06
N VAL A 2 57.69 -13.88 -8.93
CA VAL A 2 56.96 -13.80 -7.65
C VAL A 2 56.12 -12.53 -7.63
N ASN A 3 54.87 -12.64 -7.19
CA ASN A 3 53.93 -11.52 -7.14
C ASN A 3 54.44 -10.45 -6.15
N GLN A 4 54.84 -9.29 -6.67
CA GLN A 4 55.49 -8.23 -5.88
C GLN A 4 54.55 -7.64 -4.83
N LYS A 5 53.24 -7.58 -5.10
CA LYS A 5 52.24 -7.10 -4.13
C LYS A 5 52.18 -7.98 -2.87
N ILE A 6 52.28 -9.31 -3.04
CA ILE A 6 52.31 -10.26 -1.92
C ILE A 6 53.60 -10.09 -1.10
N ILE A 7 54.75 -9.90 -1.76
CA ILE A 7 56.02 -9.66 -1.07
C ILE A 7 55.95 -8.39 -0.21
N ASP A 8 55.40 -7.30 -0.73
CA ASP A 8 55.37 -6.02 -0.01
C ASP A 8 54.38 -6.06 1.16
N TYR A 9 53.23 -6.74 0.99
CA TYR A 9 52.31 -7.06 2.09
C TYR A 9 53.00 -7.88 3.19
N LEU A 10 53.65 -9.00 2.84
CA LEU A 10 54.34 -9.87 3.80
C LEU A 10 55.49 -9.13 4.53
N LYS A 11 56.25 -8.27 3.85
CA LYS A 11 57.30 -7.44 4.47
C LYS A 11 56.72 -6.41 5.45
N LYS A 12 55.59 -5.80 5.13
CA LYS A 12 54.90 -4.85 6.02
C LYS A 12 54.49 -5.56 7.30
N GLN A 13 53.81 -6.70 7.18
CA GLN A 13 53.37 -7.50 8.31
C GLN A 13 54.54 -8.06 9.14
N LYS A 14 55.62 -8.52 8.51
CA LYS A 14 56.82 -9.00 9.24
C LYS A 14 57.46 -7.93 10.14
N LYS A 15 57.29 -6.64 9.85
CA LYS A 15 57.74 -5.54 10.75
C LYS A 15 56.91 -5.45 12.03
N HIS A 16 55.68 -5.95 12.02
CA HIS A 16 54.80 -6.01 13.20
C HIS A 16 55.03 -7.24 14.08
N GLY A 17 56.00 -8.10 13.74
CA GLY A 17 56.44 -9.20 14.59
C GLY A 17 55.76 -10.55 14.33
N TYR A 18 54.89 -10.64 13.32
CA TYR A 18 54.24 -11.89 12.95
C TYR A 18 55.24 -12.93 12.42
N ASP A 19 55.04 -14.18 12.83
CA ASP A 19 55.83 -15.31 12.33
C ASP A 19 55.36 -15.77 10.93
N GLU A 20 56.09 -16.73 10.34
CA GLU A 20 55.82 -17.17 8.96
C GLU A 20 54.46 -17.91 8.81
N GLU A 21 53.98 -18.59 9.85
CA GLU A 21 52.71 -19.29 9.83
C GLU A 21 51.55 -18.29 9.96
N GLU A 22 51.68 -17.31 10.84
CA GLU A 22 50.74 -16.20 10.99
C GLU A 22 50.61 -15.40 9.69
N LEU A 23 51.75 -15.03 9.09
CA LEU A 23 51.79 -14.33 7.81
C LEU A 23 51.09 -15.09 6.69
N ARG A 24 51.26 -16.42 6.65
CA ARG A 24 50.61 -17.30 5.68
C ARG A 24 49.09 -17.32 5.87
N ASN A 25 48.64 -17.52 7.11
CA ASN A 25 47.22 -17.62 7.45
C ASN A 25 46.50 -16.28 7.30
N MET A 26 47.17 -15.15 7.55
CA MET A 26 46.62 -13.81 7.29
C MET A 26 46.53 -13.53 5.80
N SER A 27 47.57 -13.84 5.02
CA SER A 27 47.56 -13.57 3.58
C SER A 27 46.46 -14.35 2.85
N ILE A 28 46.22 -15.62 3.24
CA ILE A 28 45.13 -16.42 2.66
C ILE A 28 43.76 -15.85 3.06
N ARG A 29 43.60 -15.37 4.30
CA ARG A 29 42.37 -14.68 4.75
C ARG A 29 42.12 -13.38 3.99
N HIS A 30 43.18 -12.69 3.55
CA HIS A 30 43.11 -11.53 2.66
C HIS A 30 42.92 -11.89 1.17
N GLY A 31 42.59 -13.15 0.85
CA GLY A 31 42.24 -13.58 -0.49
C GLY A 31 43.44 -13.85 -1.41
N PHE A 32 44.68 -13.83 -0.90
CA PHE A 32 45.83 -14.21 -1.71
C PHE A 32 45.87 -15.73 -1.92
N ASP A 33 46.20 -16.15 -3.15
CA ASP A 33 46.33 -17.56 -3.48
C ASP A 33 47.42 -18.23 -2.62
N LYS A 34 47.08 -19.39 -2.04
CA LYS A 34 47.95 -20.13 -1.12
C LYS A 34 49.29 -20.50 -1.75
N LYS A 35 49.33 -20.82 -3.05
CA LYS A 35 50.57 -21.18 -3.74
C LYS A 35 51.45 -19.95 -3.93
N GLU A 36 50.87 -18.82 -4.33
CA GLU A 36 51.61 -17.55 -4.48
C GLU A 36 52.17 -17.03 -3.15
N VAL A 37 51.41 -17.14 -2.05
CA VAL A 37 51.88 -16.79 -0.70
C VAL A 37 53.08 -17.63 -0.30
N ASN A 38 53.06 -18.93 -0.58
CA ASN A 38 54.18 -19.83 -0.25
C ASN A 38 55.42 -19.53 -1.10
N GLU A 39 55.24 -19.22 -2.39
CA GLU A 39 56.33 -18.81 -3.28
C GLU A 39 56.95 -17.49 -2.82
N ALA A 40 56.15 -16.53 -2.35
CA ALA A 40 56.62 -15.26 -1.82
C ALA A 40 57.39 -15.40 -0.49
N LEU A 41 56.90 -16.21 0.45
CA LEU A 41 57.61 -16.51 1.69
C LEU A 41 58.96 -17.20 1.44
N ASN A 42 58.99 -18.19 0.54
CA ASN A 42 60.24 -18.85 0.14
C ASN A 42 61.22 -17.87 -0.52
N HIS A 43 60.73 -16.92 -1.31
CA HIS A 43 61.55 -15.87 -1.91
C HIS A 43 62.14 -14.92 -0.86
N MET A 44 61.37 -14.55 0.16
CA MET A 44 61.82 -13.69 1.26
C MET A 44 62.88 -14.37 2.14
N ASN A 45 62.83 -15.69 2.29
CA ASN A 45 63.76 -16.47 3.11
C ASN A 45 65.00 -16.96 2.34
N SER A 46 65.03 -16.81 1.03
CA SER A 46 66.19 -17.19 0.22
C SER A 46 67.38 -16.25 0.47
N PRO A 47 68.58 -16.75 0.81
CA PRO A 47 69.75 -15.91 1.04
C PRO A 47 70.09 -15.14 -0.24
N LYS A 48 70.20 -13.82 -0.14
CA LYS A 48 70.55 -12.95 -1.28
C LYS A 48 71.93 -13.35 -1.83
N ILE A 49 71.95 -14.07 -2.96
CA ILE A 49 73.16 -14.25 -3.75
C ILE A 49 73.52 -12.90 -4.35
N VAL A 50 74.61 -12.29 -3.89
CA VAL A 50 75.16 -11.03 -4.39
C VAL A 50 75.57 -11.24 -5.86
N GLN A 51 74.73 -10.82 -6.81
CA GLN A 51 75.11 -10.73 -8.21
C GLN A 51 75.64 -9.32 -8.52
N GLN A 52 76.83 -9.27 -9.12
CA GLN A 52 77.51 -8.05 -9.56
C GLN A 52 76.78 -7.38 -10.73
N PRO A 53 76.83 -6.04 -10.84
CA PRO A 53 76.03 -5.28 -11.79
C PRO A 53 76.48 -5.52 -13.24
N LYS A 54 75.53 -5.95 -14.08
CA LYS A 54 75.69 -6.05 -15.54
C LYS A 54 75.29 -4.70 -16.16
N LYS A 55 76.21 -4.14 -16.93
CA LYS A 55 76.12 -2.86 -17.65
C LYS A 55 74.94 -2.88 -18.62
N VAL A 56 74.02 -1.91 -18.50
CA VAL A 56 72.85 -1.74 -19.38
C VAL A 56 73.19 -0.72 -20.47
N GLU A 57 72.88 -1.10 -21.71
CA GLU A 57 73.02 -0.32 -22.93
C GLU A 57 71.60 0.13 -23.34
N TYR A 58 71.42 1.43 -23.62
CA TYR A 58 70.11 2.03 -23.91
C TYR A 58 69.76 1.90 -25.42
N PRO A 59 68.53 1.52 -25.79
CA PRO A 59 68.03 1.70 -27.14
C PRO A 59 67.38 3.08 -27.35
N GLU A 60 67.53 3.53 -28.59
CA GLU A 60 67.09 4.78 -29.21
C GLU A 60 65.54 4.84 -29.39
N PRO A 61 64.89 6.02 -29.29
CA PRO A 61 63.44 6.12 -29.39
C PRO A 61 62.93 6.18 -30.83
N GLU A 62 61.89 5.40 -31.14
CA GLU A 62 61.10 5.48 -32.37
C GLU A 62 60.06 6.62 -32.35
N PRO A 63 59.67 7.16 -33.52
CA PRO A 63 58.86 8.36 -33.61
C PRO A 63 57.35 8.13 -33.45
N VAL A 64 56.71 9.12 -32.83
CA VAL A 64 55.26 9.25 -32.59
C VAL A 64 54.50 9.38 -33.91
N GLN A 65 53.46 8.56 -34.12
CA GLN A 65 52.50 8.73 -35.21
C GLN A 65 51.22 9.43 -34.72
N GLU A 66 50.82 10.39 -35.54
CA GLU A 66 49.68 11.30 -35.45
C GLU A 66 48.36 10.56 -35.77
N GLN A 67 47.38 10.63 -34.87
CA GLN A 67 46.04 10.05 -35.08
C GLN A 67 45.09 11.11 -35.65
N GLN A 68 44.47 10.79 -36.79
CA GLN A 68 43.36 11.52 -37.40
C GLN A 68 42.03 11.22 -36.66
N PRO A 69 41.07 12.17 -36.59
CA PRO A 69 39.74 11.90 -36.06
C PRO A 69 38.82 11.23 -37.09
N GLU A 70 38.05 10.23 -36.63
CA GLU A 70 36.96 9.57 -37.37
C GLU A 70 35.65 10.41 -37.33
N PRO A 71 34.75 10.24 -38.33
CA PRO A 71 33.60 11.10 -38.52
C PRO A 71 32.40 10.73 -37.65
N VAL A 72 31.70 11.77 -37.17
CA VAL A 72 30.43 11.70 -36.44
C VAL A 72 29.31 11.23 -37.38
N SER A 73 28.69 10.10 -37.03
CA SER A 73 27.52 9.53 -37.68
C SER A 73 26.26 10.27 -37.23
N GLU A 74 25.67 11.03 -38.16
CA GLU A 74 24.34 11.61 -38.11
C GLU A 74 23.27 10.49 -38.02
N LYS A 75 22.43 10.50 -36.99
CA LYS A 75 21.22 9.69 -36.91
C LYS A 75 20.01 10.60 -36.69
N ASN A 76 19.13 10.60 -37.69
CA ASN A 76 17.74 11.03 -37.59
C ASN A 76 17.01 10.29 -36.45
N PRO A 77 16.03 10.95 -35.82
CA PRO A 77 14.84 10.31 -35.31
C PRO A 77 13.63 10.71 -36.17
N GLU A 78 13.16 9.77 -36.99
CA GLU A 78 11.76 9.67 -37.37
C GLU A 78 11.06 8.75 -36.34
N ASP A 79 9.79 9.08 -36.09
CA ASP A 79 8.74 8.24 -35.49
C ASP A 79 8.85 7.87 -34.00
N ASP A 80 8.07 8.60 -33.18
CA ASP A 80 7.26 7.98 -32.13
C ASP A 80 5.90 8.71 -32.03
N LEU A 81 4.92 8.10 -32.70
CA LEU A 81 3.51 8.43 -32.69
C LEU A 81 2.90 7.87 -31.39
N HIS A 82 2.52 8.75 -30.47
CA HIS A 82 1.79 8.38 -29.26
C HIS A 82 0.41 7.80 -29.59
N ASP A 83 0.23 6.55 -29.20
CA ASP A 83 -1.03 5.79 -29.18
C ASP A 83 -1.91 6.31 -28.02
N LEU A 84 -2.88 7.18 -28.33
CA LEU A 84 -3.92 7.60 -27.39
C LEU A 84 -5.01 6.52 -27.34
N LYS A 85 -4.96 5.69 -26.29
CA LYS A 85 -6.06 4.79 -25.91
C LYS A 85 -7.33 5.62 -25.63
N SER A 86 -8.38 5.25 -26.35
CA SER A 86 -9.76 5.71 -26.17
C SER A 86 -10.34 5.26 -24.83
N GLU A 87 -10.85 6.19 -24.04
CA GLU A 87 -11.74 5.89 -22.92
C GLU A 87 -13.22 5.87 -23.39
N PRO A 88 -14.07 4.98 -22.83
CA PRO A 88 -15.49 4.92 -23.16
C PRO A 88 -16.29 6.03 -22.47
N SER A 89 -17.21 6.62 -23.23
CA SER A 89 -18.13 7.67 -22.81
C SER A 89 -19.18 7.18 -21.79
N PRO A 90 -19.54 8.00 -20.78
CA PRO A 90 -20.64 7.70 -19.88
C PRO A 90 -21.99 8.03 -20.53
N LYS A 91 -22.93 7.07 -20.49
CA LYS A 91 -24.32 7.25 -20.89
C LYS A 91 -25.03 8.17 -19.90
N VAL A 92 -25.38 9.38 -20.33
CA VAL A 92 -26.22 10.31 -19.57
C VAL A 92 -27.70 10.03 -19.88
N HIS A 93 -28.43 9.57 -18.87
CA HIS A 93 -29.89 9.49 -18.90
C HIS A 93 -30.50 10.89 -18.68
N ILE A 94 -31.23 11.41 -19.67
CA ILE A 94 -31.95 12.69 -19.58
C ILE A 94 -33.42 12.40 -19.19
N PRO A 95 -33.93 12.92 -18.05
CA PRO A 95 -35.32 12.76 -17.67
C PRO A 95 -36.26 13.71 -18.46
N TYR A 96 -37.41 13.16 -18.85
CA TYR A 96 -38.40 13.62 -19.82
C TYR A 96 -39.22 14.89 -19.43
N LYS A 97 -38.70 15.78 -18.57
CA LYS A 97 -39.42 16.97 -18.07
C LYS A 97 -38.86 18.32 -18.58
N ALA A 98 -38.26 18.35 -19.77
CA ALA A 98 -37.73 19.58 -20.38
C ALA A 98 -38.33 19.94 -21.75
N ILE A 99 -39.46 19.33 -22.15
CA ILE A 99 -40.05 19.53 -23.50
C ILE A 99 -41.12 20.64 -23.55
N ILE A 100 -41.56 21.20 -22.42
CA ILE A 100 -42.61 22.24 -22.40
C ILE A 100 -42.05 23.68 -22.45
N SER A 101 -40.74 23.88 -22.27
CA SER A 101 -40.13 25.24 -22.35
C SER A 101 -39.67 25.65 -23.76
N ALA A 102 -39.45 24.70 -24.67
CA ALA A 102 -38.91 24.99 -26.01
C ALA A 102 -39.92 25.61 -27.00
N VAL A 103 -41.22 25.52 -26.74
CA VAL A 103 -42.26 26.05 -27.65
C VAL A 103 -42.55 27.54 -27.39
N VAL A 104 -42.24 28.06 -26.20
CA VAL A 104 -42.43 29.49 -25.85
C VAL A 104 -41.29 30.36 -26.39
N VAL A 105 -40.07 29.82 -26.51
CA VAL A 105 -38.89 30.55 -27.01
C VAL A 105 -38.94 30.77 -28.52
N LEU A 106 -39.54 29.85 -29.29
CA LEU A 106 -39.63 29.98 -30.75
C LEU A 106 -40.66 31.01 -31.24
N VAL A 107 -41.62 31.41 -30.40
CA VAL A 107 -42.58 32.48 -30.74
C VAL A 107 -41.99 33.87 -30.48
N ILE A 108 -41.03 34.00 -29.56
CA ILE A 108 -40.33 35.27 -29.28
C ILE A 108 -39.19 35.51 -30.30
N ALA A 109 -38.56 34.45 -30.83
CA ALA A 109 -37.52 34.58 -31.87
C ALA A 109 -38.08 35.00 -33.25
N GLY A 110 -39.36 34.73 -33.54
CA GLY A 110 -39.98 35.08 -34.83
C GLY A 110 -40.34 36.56 -35.02
N ILE A 111 -40.42 37.34 -33.92
CA ILE A 111 -40.82 38.76 -33.96
C ILE A 111 -39.59 39.69 -33.98
N GLY A 112 -38.39 39.21 -33.63
CA GLY A 112 -37.13 39.98 -33.67
C GLY A 112 -36.44 40.05 -35.03
N TYR A 113 -36.86 39.26 -36.03
CA TYR A 113 -36.12 39.12 -37.30
C TYR A 113 -36.38 40.23 -38.33
N ALA A 114 -37.19 41.25 -38.00
CA ALA A 114 -37.54 42.35 -38.90
C ALA A 114 -36.93 43.72 -38.54
N TYR A 115 -36.09 43.81 -37.49
CA TYR A 115 -35.51 45.09 -37.03
C TYR A 115 -33.97 45.15 -36.94
N PHE A 116 -33.23 44.14 -37.41
CA PHE A 116 -31.77 44.10 -37.35
C PHE A 116 -31.10 44.05 -38.74
N PHE A 117 -31.16 45.16 -39.47
CA PHE A 117 -30.13 45.49 -40.48
C PHE A 117 -29.77 46.97 -40.33
N VAL A 118 -29.18 47.30 -39.18
CA VAL A 118 -28.29 48.45 -39.10
C VAL A 118 -26.89 47.88 -39.34
N PRO A 119 -26.12 48.35 -40.34
CA PRO A 119 -24.77 47.87 -40.55
C PRO A 119 -23.97 48.08 -39.26
N PHE A 120 -23.41 47.00 -38.72
CA PHE A 120 -22.50 47.07 -37.59
C PHE A 120 -21.09 47.26 -38.14
N CYS A 121 -20.60 48.49 -38.01
CA CYS A 121 -19.20 48.83 -38.18
C CYS A 121 -18.36 47.89 -37.28
N GLY A 122 -17.45 47.14 -37.89
CA GLY A 122 -16.45 46.34 -37.18
C GLY A 122 -16.49 44.81 -37.34
N ASN A 123 -17.12 44.26 -38.39
CA ASN A 123 -17.21 42.81 -38.62
C ASN A 123 -16.22 42.25 -39.67
N GLY A 124 -15.22 43.04 -40.09
CA GLY A 124 -14.20 42.60 -41.05
C GLY A 124 -14.64 42.52 -42.52
N SER A 125 -15.79 43.10 -42.90
CA SER A 125 -16.29 43.10 -44.29
C SER A 125 -16.98 44.41 -44.66
N ILE A 126 -16.72 44.96 -45.86
CA ILE A 126 -17.34 46.21 -46.35
C ILE A 126 -18.75 45.93 -46.87
N GLN A 127 -19.76 46.53 -46.26
CA GLN A 127 -21.17 46.37 -46.65
C GLN A 127 -21.68 47.55 -47.51
N PRO A 128 -22.79 47.39 -48.28
CA PRO A 128 -23.33 48.43 -49.13
C PRO A 128 -23.74 49.69 -48.33
N GLY A 129 -22.96 50.76 -48.46
CA GLY A 129 -23.14 52.02 -47.71
C GLY A 129 -21.91 52.45 -46.90
N GLU A 130 -20.94 51.56 -46.71
CA GLU A 130 -19.65 51.86 -46.06
C GLU A 130 -18.59 52.27 -47.10
N SER A 131 -17.74 53.24 -46.76
CA SER A 131 -16.64 53.69 -47.63
C SER A 131 -15.32 53.73 -46.88
N VAL A 132 -14.22 53.57 -47.62
CA VAL A 132 -12.83 53.62 -47.12
C VAL A 132 -12.47 54.95 -46.45
N GLN A 133 -13.29 55.99 -46.64
CA GLN A 133 -13.05 57.34 -46.10
C GLN A 133 -13.47 57.53 -44.65
N ASN A 134 -14.21 56.59 -44.07
CA ASN A 134 -14.61 56.67 -42.66
C ASN A 134 -14.04 55.47 -41.89
N CYS A 135 -12.72 55.19 -42.01
CA CYS A 135 -12.02 54.00 -41.46
C CYS A 135 -12.76 53.54 -40.18
N CYS A 136 -13.39 52.36 -40.23
CA CYS A 136 -14.36 51.92 -39.23
C CYS A 136 -13.73 50.86 -38.29
N LEU A 137 -12.63 50.24 -38.74
CA LEU A 137 -11.60 49.47 -38.02
C LEU A 137 -10.31 49.46 -38.87
N ASP A 138 -9.20 49.00 -38.29
CA ASP A 138 -7.84 48.98 -38.88
C ASP A 138 -7.76 48.32 -40.28
N ILE A 139 -8.69 47.41 -40.60
CA ILE A 139 -8.77 46.71 -41.90
C ILE A 139 -8.99 47.67 -43.09
N GLY A 140 -9.52 48.87 -42.87
CA GLY A 140 -9.72 49.88 -43.92
C GLY A 140 -8.49 50.73 -44.24
N CYS A 141 -7.43 50.61 -43.43
CA CYS A 141 -6.29 51.49 -43.41
C CYS A 141 -5.10 50.77 -44.13
N PRO A 142 -4.40 51.38 -45.12
CA PRO A 142 -3.39 50.68 -45.92
C PRO A 142 -2.07 50.48 -45.17
N GLY A 143 -1.44 49.31 -45.34
CA GLY A 143 -0.16 48.99 -44.68
C GLY A 143 -0.39 48.50 -43.25
N ASP A 144 0.35 49.06 -42.29
CA ASP A 144 0.32 48.72 -40.85
C ASP A 144 -0.47 49.75 -40.00
N GLN A 145 -1.34 50.55 -40.64
CA GLN A 145 -2.06 51.66 -40.00
C GLN A 145 -3.30 51.22 -39.22
N THR A 146 -3.50 51.83 -38.06
CA THR A 146 -4.70 51.68 -37.22
C THR A 146 -5.67 52.85 -37.41
N CYS A 147 -6.94 52.61 -37.14
CA CYS A 147 -8.02 53.57 -37.33
C CYS A 147 -8.24 54.42 -36.07
N GLU A 148 -7.78 55.68 -36.09
CA GLU A 148 -8.07 56.65 -35.03
C GLU A 148 -9.02 57.75 -35.53
N GLN A 149 -10.16 57.91 -34.84
CA GLN A 149 -11.10 59.04 -34.98
C GLN A 149 -11.34 59.50 -36.43
N THR A 150 -11.59 58.56 -37.35
CA THR A 150 -11.89 58.73 -38.79
C THR A 150 -10.71 58.80 -39.77
N GLY A 151 -9.47 58.57 -39.32
CA GLY A 151 -8.28 58.49 -40.18
C GLY A 151 -7.40 57.28 -39.91
N CYS A 152 -6.62 56.88 -40.92
CA CYS A 152 -5.56 55.89 -40.79
C CYS A 152 -4.33 56.58 -40.16
N ALA A 153 -3.84 56.05 -39.04
CA ALA A 153 -2.63 56.50 -38.36
C ALA A 153 -1.74 55.31 -38.02
N ASP A 154 -0.43 55.45 -38.12
CA ASP A 154 0.50 54.39 -37.70
C ASP A 154 0.34 54.18 -36.16
N PRO A 155 0.17 52.93 -35.67
CA PRO A 155 0.02 52.68 -34.25
C PRO A 155 1.29 53.11 -33.50
N ILE A 156 1.10 53.98 -32.50
CA ILE A 156 2.20 54.49 -31.68
C ILE A 156 2.39 53.53 -30.50
N CYS A 157 3.32 52.58 -30.63
CA CYS A 157 3.68 51.68 -29.55
C CYS A 157 4.60 52.37 -28.53
N GLN A 158 4.57 51.88 -27.29
CA GLN A 158 5.47 52.36 -26.24
C GLN A 158 6.92 51.91 -26.55
N GLU A 159 7.92 52.52 -25.89
CA GLU A 159 9.36 52.21 -26.13
C GLU A 159 9.74 50.74 -25.93
N CYS A 160 8.86 49.94 -25.31
CA CYS A 160 9.05 48.53 -24.96
C CYS A 160 8.20 47.57 -25.83
N GLN A 161 7.72 48.03 -26.97
CA GLN A 161 6.79 47.27 -27.82
C GLN A 161 7.22 47.30 -29.29
N TYR A 162 6.85 46.25 -30.03
CA TYR A 162 6.93 46.22 -31.49
C TYR A 162 5.56 45.93 -32.10
N ILE A 163 5.37 46.29 -33.36
CA ILE A 163 4.10 46.05 -34.06
C ILE A 163 4.15 44.66 -34.68
N GLU A 164 3.23 43.80 -34.28
CA GLU A 164 2.99 42.51 -34.93
C GLU A 164 1.48 42.34 -35.14
N ASN A 165 1.06 42.10 -36.38
CA ASN A 165 -0.35 41.98 -36.76
C ASN A 165 -1.23 43.14 -36.25
N TYR A 166 -0.76 44.39 -36.42
CA TYR A 166 -1.49 45.61 -36.03
C TYR A 166 -1.69 45.81 -34.51
N VAL A 167 -1.05 45.00 -33.67
CA VAL A 167 -1.09 45.13 -32.21
C VAL A 167 0.31 45.42 -31.70
N CYS A 168 0.43 46.32 -30.73
CA CYS A 168 1.67 46.51 -29.99
C CYS A 168 1.89 45.29 -29.10
N VAL A 169 2.92 44.51 -29.40
CA VAL A 169 3.37 43.36 -28.62
C VAL A 169 4.55 43.80 -27.77
N ASP A 170 4.50 43.53 -26.47
CA ASP A 170 5.61 43.78 -25.56
C ASP A 170 6.81 42.92 -25.98
N TYR A 171 8.01 43.50 -25.98
CA TYR A 171 9.20 42.66 -26.05
C TYR A 171 9.33 41.77 -24.81
N GLU A 172 10.10 40.69 -24.91
CA GLU A 172 10.33 39.77 -23.79
C GLU A 172 10.93 40.50 -22.57
N CYS A 173 11.80 41.47 -22.82
CA CYS A 173 12.33 42.35 -21.79
C CYS A 173 12.64 43.74 -22.34
N CYS A 174 12.68 44.73 -21.45
CA CYS A 174 13.10 46.10 -21.79
C CYS A 174 14.17 46.65 -20.84
N ASN A 175 14.50 45.89 -19.82
CA ASN A 175 15.62 46.07 -18.91
C ASN A 175 15.83 44.75 -18.17
N ASP A 176 16.95 44.63 -17.47
CA ASP A 176 17.34 43.39 -16.80
C ASP A 176 16.36 42.99 -15.67
N THR A 177 15.64 43.96 -15.09
CA THR A 177 14.62 43.66 -14.06
C THR A 177 13.36 42.99 -14.60
N ALA A 178 13.14 43.03 -15.92
CA ALA A 178 12.06 42.30 -16.56
C ALA A 178 12.39 40.81 -16.75
N CYS A 179 13.67 40.44 -16.77
CA CYS A 179 14.12 39.06 -16.90
C CYS A 179 14.06 38.33 -15.56
N GLN A 180 13.56 37.09 -15.58
CA GLN A 180 13.49 36.25 -14.40
C GLN A 180 14.79 35.46 -14.20
N GLY A 181 15.25 35.41 -12.95
CA GLY A 181 16.44 34.66 -12.59
C GLY A 181 17.71 35.26 -13.16
N SER A 182 18.61 34.37 -13.58
CA SER A 182 20.00 34.60 -14.00
C SER A 182 20.15 35.12 -15.43
N MET A 183 19.29 36.04 -15.83
CA MET A 183 19.19 36.53 -17.21
C MET A 183 19.32 38.06 -17.26
N GLU A 184 19.90 38.57 -18.34
CA GLU A 184 19.99 39.99 -18.66
C GLU A 184 19.25 40.30 -19.97
N CYS A 185 18.84 41.55 -20.15
CA CYS A 185 18.06 41.95 -21.32
C CYS A 185 18.98 42.42 -22.44
N GLU A 186 19.24 41.55 -23.41
CA GLU A 186 20.04 41.89 -24.59
C GLU A 186 19.15 41.93 -25.84
N ASN A 187 19.10 43.09 -26.51
CA ASN A 187 18.25 43.30 -27.70
C ASN A 187 16.77 42.94 -27.49
N ASN A 188 16.25 43.25 -26.30
CA ASN A 188 14.88 42.98 -25.87
C ASN A 188 14.49 41.49 -25.76
N VAL A 189 15.50 40.62 -25.62
CA VAL A 189 15.37 39.18 -25.35
C VAL A 189 16.13 38.87 -24.06
N CYS A 190 15.56 38.03 -23.19
CA CYS A 190 16.26 37.60 -21.97
C CYS A 190 17.33 36.57 -22.34
N VAL A 191 18.59 36.90 -22.11
CA VAL A 191 19.72 35.99 -22.36
C VAL A 191 20.36 35.59 -21.03
N ASN A 192 20.84 34.34 -20.93
CA ASN A 192 21.52 33.88 -19.73
C ASN A 192 22.85 34.62 -19.54
N ILE A 193 23.07 35.12 -18.32
CA ILE A 193 24.36 35.69 -17.93
C ILE A 193 25.37 34.55 -17.88
N THR A 194 26.43 34.65 -18.68
CA THR A 194 27.55 33.69 -18.65
C THR A 194 28.74 34.32 -17.94
N CYS A 195 29.12 33.75 -16.80
CA CYS A 195 30.30 34.18 -16.08
C CYS A 195 31.57 33.55 -16.65
N GLY A 196 32.73 34.18 -16.46
CA GLY A 196 34.01 33.60 -16.88
C GLY A 196 34.33 32.31 -16.12
N GLU A 197 35.35 31.55 -16.57
CA GLU A 197 35.78 30.27 -15.98
C GLU A 197 36.19 30.36 -14.48
N CYS A 198 36.34 31.57 -13.96
CA CYS A 198 36.80 31.89 -12.61
C CYS A 198 35.75 32.69 -11.80
N GLU A 199 34.50 32.64 -12.22
CA GLU A 199 33.41 33.42 -11.66
C GLU A 199 32.15 32.57 -11.49
N TYR A 200 31.35 32.89 -10.47
CA TYR A 200 30.04 32.30 -10.24
C TYR A 200 28.97 33.40 -10.20
N LEU A 201 27.74 33.04 -10.55
CA LEU A 201 26.65 34.01 -10.63
C LEU A 201 25.94 34.15 -9.27
N GLU A 202 25.91 35.36 -8.72
CA GLU A 202 25.18 35.69 -7.49
C GLU A 202 24.44 37.02 -7.67
N ASN A 203 23.12 37.03 -7.45
CA ASN A 203 22.26 38.20 -7.64
C ASN A 203 22.48 38.91 -9.01
N ASN A 204 22.51 38.12 -10.09
CA ASN A 204 22.71 38.60 -11.46
C ASN A 204 24.04 39.36 -11.68
N THR A 205 25.02 39.13 -10.81
CA THR A 205 26.38 39.67 -10.94
C THR A 205 27.37 38.50 -10.91
N CYS A 206 28.31 38.48 -11.84
CA CYS A 206 29.41 37.52 -11.81
C CYS A 206 30.39 37.90 -10.70
N MET A 207 30.48 37.04 -9.69
CA MET A 207 31.36 37.15 -8.54
C MET A 207 32.59 36.28 -8.77
N LYS A 208 33.77 36.81 -8.50
CA LYS A 208 35.01 36.03 -8.62
C LYS A 208 35.10 34.98 -7.52
N HIS A 209 35.56 33.80 -7.90
CA HIS A 209 36.02 32.80 -6.95
C HIS A 209 37.23 33.29 -6.15
N GLU A 210 37.47 32.69 -4.98
CA GLU A 210 38.60 33.07 -4.11
C GLU A 210 39.95 32.77 -4.77
N CYS A 211 40.03 31.66 -5.50
CA CYS A 211 41.16 31.28 -6.34
C CYS A 211 40.66 30.50 -7.56
N CYS A 212 41.45 30.50 -8.63
CA CYS A 212 41.20 29.69 -9.83
C CYS A 212 42.44 28.91 -10.27
N SER A 213 43.57 29.19 -9.63
CA SER A 213 44.81 28.45 -9.71
C SER A 213 45.55 28.57 -8.38
N ASP A 214 46.55 27.72 -8.16
CA ASP A 214 47.40 27.79 -6.97
C ASP A 214 48.15 29.13 -6.86
N ASP A 215 48.37 29.83 -7.98
CA ASP A 215 49.03 31.14 -8.01
C ASP A 215 48.18 32.26 -7.37
N ASP A 216 46.86 32.06 -7.27
CA ASP A 216 45.95 33.00 -6.60
C ASP A 216 45.99 32.84 -5.07
N CYS A 217 46.57 31.75 -4.57
CA CYS A 217 46.69 31.42 -3.16
C CYS A 217 48.02 31.88 -2.55
N ASN A 218 48.09 31.94 -1.22
CA ASN A 218 49.34 32.28 -0.53
C ASN A 218 50.32 31.09 -0.58
N GLU A 219 51.60 31.31 -0.28
CA GLU A 219 52.66 30.27 -0.36
C GLU A 219 52.40 29.01 0.52
N THR A 220 51.36 29.00 1.34
CA THR A 220 50.99 27.89 2.24
C THR A 220 49.63 27.27 1.93
N THR A 221 48.92 27.73 0.90
CA THR A 221 47.61 27.22 0.50
C THR A 221 47.57 26.85 -0.98
N VAL A 222 46.73 25.89 -1.35
CA VAL A 222 46.48 25.45 -2.73
C VAL A 222 45.01 25.66 -3.07
N CYS A 223 44.71 25.87 -4.35
CA CYS A 223 43.35 26.11 -4.80
C CYS A 223 42.61 24.79 -4.98
N ILE A 224 41.64 24.51 -4.09
CA ILE A 224 40.80 23.31 -4.15
C ILE A 224 39.34 23.77 -4.09
N ASP A 225 38.57 23.42 -5.12
CA ASP A 225 37.17 23.84 -5.30
C ASP A 225 37.00 25.36 -5.19
N ASN A 226 37.85 26.11 -5.89
CA ASN A 226 37.79 27.57 -5.96
C ASN A 226 37.98 28.29 -4.61
N LYS A 227 38.58 27.61 -3.62
CA LYS A 227 38.96 28.14 -2.30
C LYS A 227 40.41 27.80 -1.95
N CYS A 228 41.11 28.74 -1.31
CA CYS A 228 42.49 28.53 -0.87
C CYS A 228 42.51 27.71 0.43
N LYS A 229 42.94 26.44 0.35
CA LYS A 229 43.01 25.52 1.49
C LYS A 229 44.46 25.18 1.84
N THR A 230 44.77 25.02 3.11
CA THR A 230 46.09 24.55 3.56
C THR A 230 46.26 23.08 3.14
N PRO A 231 47.35 22.67 2.45
CA PRO A 231 47.58 21.28 2.12
C PRO A 231 47.66 20.42 3.39
N GLY A 232 46.74 19.46 3.54
CA GLY A 232 46.75 18.50 4.65
C GLY A 232 45.51 18.47 5.54
N GLU A 233 44.52 19.33 5.31
CA GLU A 233 43.19 19.22 5.94
C GLU A 233 42.23 18.50 4.98
N CYS A 234 42.23 17.17 5.03
CA CYS A 234 41.16 16.39 4.42
C CYS A 234 39.92 16.40 5.34
N GLY A 235 38.74 16.09 4.77
CA GLY A 235 37.51 15.99 5.55
C GLY A 235 37.58 14.90 6.64
N GLU A 236 36.61 14.91 7.57
CA GLU A 236 36.56 13.95 8.69
C GLU A 236 36.52 12.47 8.24
N CYS A 237 36.07 12.20 7.01
CA CYS A 237 35.98 10.87 6.40
C CYS A 237 37.04 10.61 5.31
N GLU A 238 38.17 11.31 5.36
CA GLU A 238 39.21 11.21 4.34
C GLU A 238 40.60 11.09 4.95
N TYR A 239 41.53 10.52 4.19
CA TYR A 239 42.95 10.52 4.51
C TYR A 239 43.78 11.04 3.34
N LEU A 240 44.93 11.64 3.68
CA LEU A 240 45.83 12.18 2.68
C LEU A 240 46.74 11.08 2.12
N GLU A 241 46.65 10.80 0.83
CA GLU A 241 47.60 9.98 0.10
C GLU A 241 48.05 10.71 -1.17
N ASN A 242 49.36 10.93 -1.32
CA ASN A 242 49.96 11.65 -2.46
C ASN A 242 49.38 13.06 -2.73
N ASN A 243 49.10 13.84 -1.67
CA ASN A 243 48.45 15.15 -1.75
C ASN A 243 47.02 15.13 -2.31
N THR A 244 46.37 13.96 -2.35
CA THR A 244 44.95 13.82 -2.67
C THR A 244 44.24 13.28 -1.44
N CYS A 245 43.08 13.85 -1.11
CA CYS A 245 42.22 13.30 -0.08
C CYS A 245 41.47 12.10 -0.67
N ILE A 246 41.60 10.95 -0.01
CA ILE A 246 40.94 9.70 -0.37
C ILE A 246 39.95 9.39 0.72
N SER A 247 38.69 9.14 0.35
CA SER A 247 37.66 8.74 1.30
C SER A 247 37.95 7.37 1.89
N TYR A 248 37.64 7.19 3.18
CA TYR A 248 37.55 5.86 3.78
C TYR A 248 36.42 5.05 3.13
N ALA A 249 36.43 3.71 3.28
CA ALA A 249 35.35 2.87 2.75
C ALA A 249 34.01 3.13 3.44
N CYS A 250 34.04 3.49 4.73
CA CYS A 250 32.90 3.95 5.51
C CYS A 250 33.38 4.70 6.77
N CYS A 251 32.53 5.57 7.30
CA CYS A 251 32.75 6.39 8.49
C CYS A 251 31.61 6.30 9.50
N GLU A 252 30.42 5.88 9.07
CA GLU A 252 29.30 5.48 9.90
C GLU A 252 28.55 4.29 9.28
N ASP A 253 27.60 3.70 10.01
CA ASP A 253 26.88 2.51 9.56
C ASP A 253 25.99 2.84 8.35
N GLU A 254 25.49 4.08 8.27
CA GLU A 254 24.69 4.60 7.16
C GLU A 254 25.46 4.66 5.82
N ASP A 255 26.80 4.78 5.86
CA ASP A 255 27.63 4.70 4.64
C ASP A 255 27.63 3.29 4.01
N CYS A 256 27.18 2.28 4.77
CA CYS A 256 27.15 0.87 4.37
C CYS A 256 25.78 0.36 3.96
N ASP A 257 24.76 1.23 3.94
CA ASP A 257 23.41 0.88 3.49
C ASP A 257 23.47 0.32 2.06
N ASP A 258 23.06 -0.94 1.91
CA ASP A 258 22.96 -1.60 0.59
C ASP A 258 21.54 -1.61 0.05
N ASP A 259 20.66 -0.78 0.62
CA ASP A 259 19.23 -0.67 0.35
C ASP A 259 18.44 -1.98 0.61
N ASN A 260 19.04 -2.97 1.29
CA ASN A 260 18.37 -4.22 1.62
C ASN A 260 17.89 -4.21 3.07
N ALA A 261 16.59 -3.98 3.27
CA ALA A 261 15.97 -4.00 4.60
C ALA A 261 16.18 -5.32 5.39
N SER A 262 16.54 -6.41 4.70
CA SER A 262 16.84 -7.72 5.30
C SER A 262 18.28 -7.87 5.79
N THR A 263 19.13 -6.85 5.71
CA THR A 263 20.49 -6.83 6.26
C THR A 263 20.63 -5.82 7.40
N ASP A 264 21.55 -6.13 8.32
CA ASP A 264 22.10 -5.25 9.34
C ASP A 264 23.47 -4.80 8.82
N ASP A 265 23.53 -3.56 8.36
CA ASP A 265 24.70 -2.97 7.72
C ASP A 265 25.54 -2.25 8.76
N ARG A 266 26.83 -2.56 8.78
CA ARG A 266 27.76 -2.00 9.77
C ARG A 266 29.08 -1.62 9.15
N CYS A 267 29.59 -0.46 9.53
CA CYS A 267 30.94 -0.04 9.24
C CYS A 267 31.93 -0.61 10.27
N LEU A 268 32.84 -1.46 9.81
CA LEU A 268 33.92 -1.96 10.65
C LEU A 268 35.11 -0.99 10.57
N ASN A 269 35.59 -0.49 11.71
CA ASN A 269 36.68 0.50 11.84
C ASN A 269 36.39 1.84 11.12
N PRO A 270 35.28 2.53 11.47
CA PRO A 270 34.91 3.80 10.85
C PRO A 270 36.04 4.84 10.93
N GLY A 271 36.30 5.52 9.81
CA GLY A 271 37.32 6.58 9.75
C GLY A 271 38.78 6.10 9.81
N GLU A 272 39.03 4.81 9.59
CA GLU A 272 40.39 4.24 9.53
C GLU A 272 40.75 3.68 8.14
N LEU A 273 42.05 3.54 7.86
CA LEU A 273 42.59 2.97 6.61
C LEU A 273 42.10 1.55 6.28
N PHE A 274 41.51 0.85 7.25
CA PHE A 274 40.97 -0.51 7.12
C PHE A 274 39.45 -0.55 7.36
N SER A 275 38.76 0.56 7.11
CA SER A 275 37.30 0.58 7.14
C SER A 275 36.72 -0.40 6.11
N LEU A 276 35.62 -1.06 6.46
CA LEU A 276 34.94 -2.04 5.62
C LEU A 276 33.45 -2.15 5.99
N CYS A 277 32.58 -2.09 4.99
CA CYS A 277 31.16 -2.39 5.16
C CYS A 277 30.91 -3.89 5.32
N LYS A 278 30.12 -4.24 6.31
CA LYS A 278 29.66 -5.60 6.59
C LYS A 278 28.14 -5.63 6.68
N ASN A 279 27.53 -6.32 5.72
CA ASN A 279 26.09 -6.46 5.62
C ASN A 279 25.72 -7.87 6.09
N THR A 280 25.04 -7.97 7.23
CA THR A 280 24.69 -9.25 7.85
C THR A 280 23.22 -9.52 7.70
N GLN A 281 22.81 -10.65 7.11
CA GLN A 281 21.39 -11.00 7.01
C GLN A 281 20.73 -10.96 8.40
N LYS A 282 19.69 -10.13 8.56
CA LYS A 282 18.85 -10.12 9.75
C LYS A 282 18.08 -11.44 9.83
N PRO A 283 17.86 -11.99 11.04
CA PRO A 283 16.95 -13.11 11.21
C PRO A 283 15.55 -12.74 10.70
N SER A 284 14.94 -13.61 9.89
CA SER A 284 13.59 -13.38 9.35
C SER A 284 12.48 -13.67 10.36
N CYS A 285 12.81 -14.37 11.45
CA CYS A 285 11.90 -14.74 12.53
C CYS A 285 12.73 -15.05 13.79
N ASP A 286 12.19 -14.75 14.97
CA ASP A 286 12.79 -15.15 16.25
C ASP A 286 12.00 -16.30 16.91
N ARG A 287 10.71 -16.43 16.58
CA ARG A 287 9.78 -17.44 17.06
C ARG A 287 8.75 -17.80 15.99
N ASP A 288 8.08 -18.93 16.17
CA ASP A 288 7.08 -19.46 15.24
C ASP A 288 5.95 -18.46 14.94
N SER A 289 5.52 -17.66 15.93
CA SER A 289 4.48 -16.64 15.73
C SER A 289 4.90 -15.46 14.82
N ASP A 290 6.20 -15.29 14.56
CA ASP A 290 6.66 -14.27 13.61
C ASP A 290 6.52 -14.77 12.15
N CYS A 291 6.18 -16.06 11.99
CA CYS A 291 5.96 -16.75 10.73
C CYS A 291 4.49 -17.00 10.40
N ASP A 292 3.58 -16.38 11.16
CA ASP A 292 2.14 -16.50 10.96
C ASP A 292 1.77 -16.14 9.51
N ASP A 293 1.25 -17.12 8.77
CA ASP A 293 0.82 -16.96 7.39
C ASP A 293 -0.70 -16.78 7.25
N ASP A 294 -1.39 -16.55 8.36
CA ASP A 294 -2.84 -16.41 8.49
C ASP A 294 -3.63 -17.63 7.95
N ASN A 295 -2.98 -18.79 7.81
CA ASN A 295 -3.61 -20.01 7.31
C ASN A 295 -3.69 -21.08 8.40
N ALA A 296 -4.90 -21.27 8.95
CA ALA A 296 -5.17 -22.27 9.98
C ALA A 296 -4.79 -23.71 9.57
N SER A 297 -4.75 -24.03 8.26
CA SER A 297 -4.35 -25.37 7.81
C SER A 297 -2.85 -25.67 7.94
N THR A 298 -2.04 -24.69 8.36
CA THR A 298 -0.60 -24.80 8.48
C THR A 298 -0.11 -24.50 9.89
N MET A 299 0.91 -25.24 10.32
CA MET A 299 1.68 -24.96 11.51
C MET A 299 2.93 -24.17 11.12
N ASP A 300 3.03 -22.94 11.60
CA ASP A 300 4.17 -22.06 11.32
C ASP A 300 5.37 -22.43 12.18
N VAL A 301 6.53 -22.54 11.55
CA VAL A 301 7.77 -22.91 12.21
C VAL A 301 8.89 -21.97 11.78
N CYS A 302 9.52 -21.33 12.75
CA CYS A 302 10.73 -20.57 12.59
C CYS A 302 11.96 -21.50 12.65
N MET A 303 12.50 -21.84 11.48
CA MET A 303 13.65 -22.72 11.38
C MET A 303 14.97 -21.94 11.51
N GLY A 304 15.64 -22.14 12.64
CA GLY A 304 17.00 -21.63 12.89
C GLY A 304 17.10 -20.11 13.01
N GLY A 305 15.98 -19.41 13.24
CA GLY A 305 15.92 -17.96 13.32
C GLY A 305 16.09 -17.26 11.97
N ILE A 306 16.01 -17.99 10.85
CA ILE A 306 16.33 -17.42 9.53
C ILE A 306 15.20 -17.63 8.53
N TYR A 307 14.41 -18.71 8.65
CA TYR A 307 13.40 -19.05 7.65
C TYR A 307 12.08 -19.44 8.32
N CYS A 308 11.00 -18.85 7.83
CA CYS A 308 9.64 -19.29 8.10
C CYS A 308 9.27 -20.47 7.20
N SER A 309 8.57 -21.44 7.78
CA SER A 309 8.05 -22.61 7.07
C SER A 309 6.66 -22.93 7.61
N SER A 310 5.67 -22.94 6.74
CA SER A 310 4.32 -23.39 7.04
C SER A 310 4.19 -24.88 6.72
N ILE A 311 3.92 -25.71 7.72
CA ILE A 311 3.80 -27.16 7.57
C ILE A 311 2.32 -27.53 7.58
N LEU A 312 1.81 -28.12 6.50
CA LEU A 312 0.42 -28.55 6.41
C LEU A 312 0.08 -29.53 7.55
N ILE A 313 -0.95 -29.21 8.33
CA ILE A 313 -1.50 -30.09 9.36
C ILE A 313 -2.34 -31.15 8.65
N THR A 314 -2.01 -32.42 8.87
CA THR A 314 -2.63 -33.57 8.18
C THR A 314 -3.09 -34.66 9.14
N GLY A 315 -2.86 -34.48 10.44
CA GLY A 315 -3.28 -35.42 11.48
C GLY A 315 -4.25 -34.73 12.43
N CYS A 316 -5.22 -35.50 12.92
CA CYS A 316 -6.22 -35.08 13.90
C CYS A 316 -5.56 -34.83 15.25
N LYS A 317 -5.71 -33.63 15.80
CA LYS A 317 -5.10 -33.25 17.06
C LYS A 317 -5.92 -32.18 17.77
N ASN A 318 -6.69 -32.65 18.74
CA ASN A 318 -7.50 -31.82 19.64
C ASN A 318 -6.80 -30.53 20.12
N ASN A 319 -7.50 -29.41 19.98
CA ASN A 319 -7.15 -28.06 20.42
C ASN A 319 -5.87 -27.52 19.77
N ASP A 320 -5.64 -27.83 18.50
CA ASP A 320 -4.66 -27.13 17.67
C ASP A 320 -5.27 -26.05 16.78
N GLY A 321 -6.60 -25.89 16.83
CA GLY A 321 -7.34 -24.82 16.16
C GLY A 321 -7.60 -25.09 14.68
N TYR A 322 -7.39 -26.32 14.21
CA TYR A 322 -7.64 -26.70 12.84
C TYR A 322 -8.16 -28.14 12.73
N CYS A 323 -9.26 -28.32 11.99
CA CYS A 323 -9.77 -29.63 11.63
C CYS A 323 -9.39 -29.98 10.18
N PRO A 324 -8.51 -30.98 9.97
CA PRO A 324 -8.26 -31.52 8.63
C PRO A 324 -9.52 -32.21 8.05
N ASP A 325 -9.71 -32.17 6.73
CA ASP A 325 -10.85 -32.81 6.02
C ASP A 325 -11.05 -34.31 6.31
N SER A 326 -10.03 -34.99 6.84
CA SER A 326 -10.09 -36.42 7.20
C SER A 326 -10.39 -36.69 8.66
N CYS A 327 -10.52 -35.64 9.48
CA CYS A 327 -10.77 -35.74 10.90
C CYS A 327 -12.25 -35.55 11.19
N GLU A 328 -12.72 -36.31 12.17
CA GLU A 328 -14.05 -36.18 12.74
C GLU A 328 -13.90 -35.63 14.16
N TYR A 329 -14.97 -35.06 14.71
CA TYR A 329 -14.94 -34.43 16.03
C TYR A 329 -14.36 -35.34 17.13
N ASP A 330 -14.67 -36.64 17.08
CA ASP A 330 -14.18 -37.63 18.04
C ASP A 330 -12.66 -37.78 18.05
N GLU A 331 -12.01 -37.51 16.91
CA GLU A 331 -10.56 -37.54 16.75
C GLU A 331 -9.90 -36.15 16.86
N ASP A 332 -10.69 -35.09 16.65
CA ASP A 332 -10.26 -33.70 16.69
C ASP A 332 -11.41 -32.76 17.09
N ASN A 333 -11.38 -32.25 18.32
CA ASN A 333 -12.44 -31.37 18.83
C ASN A 333 -12.44 -29.96 18.20
N ASP A 334 -11.49 -29.65 17.30
CA ASP A 334 -11.54 -28.46 16.47
C ASP A 334 -12.46 -28.62 15.24
N CYS A 335 -12.95 -29.84 14.97
CA CYS A 335 -13.93 -30.09 13.93
C CYS A 335 -15.31 -29.57 14.31
N GLU A 336 -16.09 -29.10 13.33
CA GLU A 336 -17.51 -28.82 13.56
C GLU A 336 -18.25 -30.15 13.70
N GLN A 337 -18.98 -30.35 14.81
CA GLN A 337 -19.93 -31.46 14.91
C GLN A 337 -21.07 -31.19 13.93
N GLU A 338 -21.37 -32.16 13.07
CA GLU A 338 -22.57 -32.10 12.25
C GLU A 338 -23.81 -32.15 13.16
N MET A 339 -24.67 -31.14 13.06
CA MET A 339 -25.94 -31.10 13.78
C MET A 339 -26.89 -32.16 13.21
N VAL A 340 -27.29 -33.12 14.02
CA VAL A 340 -28.21 -34.20 13.62
C VAL A 340 -29.64 -33.65 13.52
N GLU A 341 -30.23 -33.65 12.31
CA GLU A 341 -31.63 -33.26 12.10
C GLU A 341 -32.59 -34.41 12.47
N CYS A 342 -33.12 -34.39 13.68
CA CYS A 342 -34.03 -35.43 14.15
C CYS A 342 -35.46 -35.25 13.63
N THR A 343 -36.06 -36.34 13.16
CA THR A 343 -37.45 -36.36 12.64
C THR A 343 -38.49 -36.76 13.68
N GLY A 344 -38.09 -36.98 14.93
CA GLY A 344 -38.98 -37.32 16.03
C GLY A 344 -38.24 -37.43 17.35
N ILE A 345 -39.01 -37.38 18.45
CA ILE A 345 -38.46 -37.24 19.80
C ILE A 345 -37.56 -38.39 20.24
N ASN A 346 -37.74 -39.61 19.73
CA ASN A 346 -36.84 -40.73 20.08
C ASN A 346 -35.42 -40.54 19.54
N CYS A 347 -35.26 -40.00 18.33
CA CYS A 347 -33.93 -39.64 17.78
C CYS A 347 -33.27 -38.62 18.69
N PHE A 348 -34.02 -37.57 19.07
CA PHE A 348 -33.50 -36.50 19.90
C PHE A 348 -33.13 -36.96 21.32
N ILE A 349 -33.88 -37.92 21.88
CA ILE A 349 -33.53 -38.60 23.14
C ILE A 349 -32.24 -39.43 22.98
N ASP A 350 -32.10 -40.17 21.88
CA ASP A 350 -30.90 -40.99 21.64
C ASP A 350 -29.63 -40.10 21.58
N GLU A 351 -29.70 -38.94 20.90
CA GLU A 351 -28.59 -37.97 20.85
C GLU A 351 -28.33 -37.31 22.23
N ALA A 352 -29.37 -37.06 23.03
CA ALA A 352 -29.21 -36.60 24.41
C ALA A 352 -28.54 -37.65 25.30
N GLU A 353 -28.83 -38.94 25.09
CA GLU A 353 -28.20 -40.05 25.82
C GLU A 353 -26.74 -40.27 25.40
N ASP A 354 -26.38 -39.96 24.15
CA ASP A 354 -25.04 -40.08 23.60
C ASP A 354 -24.22 -38.80 23.83
N ASP A 355 -23.96 -38.52 25.11
CA ASP A 355 -23.17 -37.36 25.58
C ASP A 355 -23.67 -36.01 25.04
N CYS A 356 -25.00 -35.88 24.87
CA CYS A 356 -25.65 -34.67 24.36
C CYS A 356 -25.09 -34.17 23.02
N SER A 357 -24.88 -35.12 22.11
CA SER A 357 -24.46 -34.86 20.74
C SER A 357 -25.36 -33.81 20.07
N PRO A 358 -24.80 -32.86 19.29
CA PRO A 358 -25.58 -31.80 18.69
C PRO A 358 -26.68 -32.32 17.78
N ALA A 359 -27.92 -31.93 18.09
CA ALA A 359 -29.10 -32.38 17.38
C ALA A 359 -30.17 -31.28 17.41
N ASN A 360 -31.08 -31.31 16.45
CA ASN A 360 -32.25 -30.44 16.45
C ASN A 360 -33.53 -31.23 16.16
N LEU A 361 -34.67 -30.69 16.60
CA LEU A 361 -35.98 -31.27 16.41
C LEU A 361 -37.05 -30.18 16.44
N THR A 362 -37.93 -30.15 15.43
CA THR A 362 -39.23 -29.47 15.56
C THR A 362 -40.27 -30.49 16.00
N TYR A 363 -40.96 -30.20 17.11
CA TYR A 363 -41.92 -31.12 17.72
C TYR A 363 -43.19 -30.37 18.11
N THR A 364 -44.33 -30.94 17.73
CA THR A 364 -45.66 -30.46 18.13
C THR A 364 -46.17 -31.33 19.27
N PHE A 365 -46.64 -30.70 20.34
CA PHE A 365 -47.25 -31.40 21.47
C PHE A 365 -48.54 -30.70 21.90
N SER A 366 -49.46 -31.49 22.47
CA SER A 366 -50.77 -31.01 22.91
C SER A 366 -50.89 -31.18 24.42
N THR A 367 -51.29 -30.14 25.14
CA THR A 367 -51.59 -30.23 26.58
C THR A 367 -52.99 -29.72 26.88
N GLU A 368 -53.62 -30.22 27.94
CA GLU A 368 -54.95 -29.77 28.38
C GLU A 368 -54.84 -29.21 29.81
N ASP A 369 -55.21 -27.94 30.01
CA ASP A 369 -55.32 -27.31 31.33
C ASP A 369 -56.65 -26.58 31.47
N ASP A 370 -57.38 -26.86 32.56
CA ASP A 370 -58.71 -26.32 32.87
C ASP A 370 -59.70 -26.32 31.68
N GLY A 371 -59.59 -27.33 30.81
CA GLY A 371 -60.45 -27.50 29.63
C GLY A 371 -60.06 -26.66 28.42
N ILE A 372 -58.88 -26.03 28.43
CA ILE A 372 -58.21 -25.40 27.29
C ILE A 372 -57.14 -26.37 26.78
N ILE A 373 -57.12 -26.62 25.47
CA ILE A 373 -56.12 -27.42 24.77
C ILE A 373 -55.13 -26.45 24.15
N TYR A 374 -53.85 -26.67 24.42
CA TYR A 374 -52.72 -25.94 23.87
C TYR A 374 -51.99 -26.88 22.91
N ASP A 375 -52.01 -26.56 21.62
CA ASP A 375 -51.26 -27.24 20.58
C ASP A 375 -50.02 -26.39 20.28
N THR A 376 -48.87 -26.80 20.78
CA THR A 376 -47.63 -26.01 20.71
C THR A 376 -46.64 -26.66 19.76
N GLU A 377 -46.16 -25.90 18.77
CA GLU A 377 -45.00 -26.25 17.95
C GLU A 377 -43.74 -25.59 18.53
N ALA A 378 -42.73 -26.39 18.85
CA ALA A 378 -41.46 -25.90 19.38
C ALA A 378 -40.26 -26.48 18.60
N TYR A 379 -39.23 -25.65 18.44
CA TYR A 379 -37.91 -26.05 18.00
C TYR A 379 -37.02 -26.32 19.21
N TYR A 380 -36.40 -27.49 19.22
CA TYR A 380 -35.48 -27.96 20.24
C TYR A 380 -34.09 -28.18 19.63
N GLU A 381 -33.04 -27.84 20.38
CA GLU A 381 -31.65 -28.00 19.96
C GLU A 381 -30.76 -28.43 21.13
N LEU A 382 -29.99 -29.49 20.95
CA LEU A 382 -28.86 -29.87 21.79
C LEU A 382 -27.61 -29.21 21.22
N ARG A 383 -26.87 -28.47 22.04
CA ARG A 383 -25.64 -27.78 21.63
C ARG A 383 -24.35 -28.48 22.06
N GLY A 384 -24.45 -29.65 22.68
CA GLY A 384 -23.31 -30.30 23.33
C GLY A 384 -23.34 -30.17 24.85
N LEU A 385 -22.17 -30.40 25.44
CA LEU A 385 -21.94 -30.32 26.88
C LEU A 385 -21.23 -29.02 27.26
N GLU A 386 -21.66 -28.41 28.35
CA GLU A 386 -20.90 -27.43 29.12
C GLU A 386 -20.57 -28.03 30.50
N GLY A 387 -19.34 -28.54 30.63
CA GLY A 387 -18.98 -29.32 31.82
C GLY A 387 -19.63 -30.72 31.81
N ASP A 388 -20.46 -31.01 32.80
CA ASP A 388 -21.21 -32.27 32.93
C ASP A 388 -22.71 -32.10 32.54
N ASP A 389 -23.08 -30.89 32.09
CA ASP A 389 -24.46 -30.50 31.79
C ASP A 389 -24.66 -30.29 30.29
N CYS A 390 -25.83 -30.66 29.79
CA CYS A 390 -26.27 -30.48 28.42
C CYS A 390 -26.86 -29.11 28.21
N LEU A 391 -26.41 -28.45 27.15
CA LEU A 391 -26.97 -27.20 26.68
C LEU A 391 -28.20 -27.48 25.82
N PHE A 392 -29.38 -27.31 26.42
CA PHE A 392 -30.67 -27.53 25.78
C PHE A 392 -31.36 -26.21 25.45
N TYR A 393 -31.49 -25.93 24.16
CA TYR A 393 -32.17 -24.75 23.64
C TYR A 393 -33.59 -25.10 23.21
N THR A 394 -34.54 -24.20 23.51
CA THR A 394 -35.93 -24.28 23.09
C THR A 394 -36.36 -22.94 22.52
N LEU A 395 -37.10 -22.98 21.41
CA LEU A 395 -37.76 -21.84 20.79
C LEU A 395 -39.21 -22.24 20.48
N TYR A 396 -40.19 -21.51 21.01
CA TYR A 396 -41.59 -21.72 20.69
C TYR A 396 -41.90 -21.04 19.35
N LEU A 397 -42.42 -21.82 18.40
CA LEU A 397 -42.67 -21.37 17.03
C LEU A 397 -44.12 -20.96 16.83
N ASP A 398 -45.05 -21.73 17.40
CA ASP A 398 -46.49 -21.55 17.20
C ASP A 398 -47.25 -22.12 18.40
N VAL A 399 -48.36 -21.48 18.77
CA VAL A 399 -49.22 -21.92 19.88
C VAL A 399 -50.68 -21.75 19.48
N ASP A 400 -51.32 -22.83 19.07
CA ASP A 400 -52.76 -22.87 18.77
C ASP A 400 -53.54 -23.17 20.06
N LEU A 401 -54.57 -22.37 20.36
CA LEU A 401 -55.45 -22.60 21.52
C LEU A 401 -56.85 -23.04 21.09
N THR A 402 -57.38 -24.08 21.74
CA THR A 402 -58.79 -24.48 21.56
C THR A 402 -59.46 -24.82 22.88
N TYR A 403 -60.78 -24.67 22.98
CA TYR A 403 -61.53 -25.16 24.14
C TYR A 403 -61.98 -26.61 23.92
N THR A 404 -61.91 -27.41 24.98
CA THR A 404 -62.53 -28.73 25.03
C THR A 404 -64.05 -28.63 24.81
N ASP A 405 -64.64 -29.70 24.27
CA ASP A 405 -66.10 -29.78 24.08
C ASP A 405 -66.87 -29.49 25.38
N ASP A 406 -66.37 -29.96 26.52
CA ASP A 406 -66.99 -29.77 27.83
C ASP A 406 -66.96 -28.30 28.28
N LEU A 407 -65.84 -27.60 28.10
CA LEU A 407 -65.72 -26.17 28.41
C LEU A 407 -66.61 -25.32 27.48
N ILE A 408 -66.69 -25.68 26.19
CA ILE A 408 -67.61 -25.06 25.24
C ILE A 408 -69.06 -25.23 25.73
N GLN A 409 -69.47 -26.44 26.13
CA GLN A 409 -70.83 -26.67 26.66
C GLN A 409 -71.11 -25.88 27.94
N GLU A 410 -70.12 -25.73 28.82
CA GLU A 410 -70.25 -24.91 30.03
C GLU A 410 -70.48 -23.43 29.68
N LYS A 411 -69.66 -22.85 28.79
CA LYS A 411 -69.76 -21.45 28.36
C LYS A 411 -71.10 -21.18 27.66
N LEU A 412 -71.55 -22.11 26.81
CA LEU A 412 -72.89 -22.05 26.19
C LEU A 412 -74.00 -22.06 27.24
N ALA A 413 -73.87 -22.85 28.32
CA ALA A 413 -74.84 -22.88 29.41
C ALA A 413 -74.88 -21.55 30.22
N GLN A 414 -73.81 -20.76 30.16
CA GLN A 414 -73.73 -19.41 30.72
C GLN A 414 -74.35 -18.34 29.80
N ASN A 415 -74.97 -18.74 28.68
CA ASN A 415 -75.55 -17.89 27.63
C ASN A 415 -74.53 -17.13 26.78
N MET A 416 -73.27 -17.58 26.71
CA MET A 416 -72.37 -17.15 25.65
C MET A 416 -72.78 -17.78 24.32
N THR A 417 -72.66 -17.03 23.25
CA THR A 417 -72.83 -17.55 21.88
C THR A 417 -71.54 -18.20 21.40
N GLN A 418 -71.61 -19.07 20.39
CA GLN A 418 -70.40 -19.68 19.81
C GLN A 418 -69.39 -18.63 19.36
N GLN A 419 -69.87 -17.56 18.72
CA GLN A 419 -69.00 -16.47 18.27
C GLN A 419 -68.30 -15.76 19.45
N GLU A 420 -68.98 -15.55 20.58
CA GLU A 420 -68.33 -14.96 21.78
C GLU A 420 -67.32 -15.91 22.42
N ILE A 421 -67.45 -17.23 22.21
CA ILE A 421 -66.48 -18.23 22.66
C ILE A 421 -65.27 -18.21 21.73
N ASP A 422 -65.49 -18.22 20.41
CA ASP A 422 -64.42 -18.12 19.40
C ASP A 422 -63.64 -16.80 19.59
N ASP A 423 -64.33 -15.66 19.72
CA ASP A 423 -63.72 -14.35 19.99
C ASP A 423 -62.96 -14.30 21.34
N GLU A 424 -63.33 -15.14 22.33
CA GLU A 424 -62.62 -15.27 23.62
C GLU A 424 -61.35 -16.12 23.46
N VAL A 425 -61.40 -17.19 22.67
CA VAL A 425 -60.23 -18.02 22.34
C VAL A 425 -59.22 -17.22 21.53
N ASP A 426 -59.65 -16.51 20.49
CA ASP A 426 -58.78 -15.65 19.67
C ASP A 426 -58.06 -14.58 20.54
N GLN A 427 -58.75 -14.01 21.53
CA GLN A 427 -58.13 -13.05 22.47
C GLN A 427 -57.13 -13.70 23.42
N LEU A 428 -57.39 -14.93 23.86
CA LEU A 428 -56.45 -15.68 24.68
C LEU A 428 -55.22 -16.08 23.87
N GLU A 429 -55.41 -16.45 22.61
CA GLU A 429 -54.34 -16.77 21.68
C GLU A 429 -53.43 -15.55 21.45
N ASP A 430 -54.00 -14.39 21.11
CA ASP A 430 -53.24 -13.12 20.99
C ASP A 430 -52.43 -12.81 22.28
N ASP A 431 -53.04 -12.99 23.46
CA ASP A 431 -52.37 -12.75 24.76
C ASP A 431 -51.25 -13.78 25.02
N TYR A 432 -51.39 -15.03 24.56
CA TYR A 432 -50.38 -16.07 24.71
C TYR A 432 -49.25 -15.94 23.67
N GLU A 433 -49.54 -15.59 22.42
CA GLU A 433 -48.52 -15.36 21.39
C GLU A 433 -47.53 -14.29 21.85
N ASP A 434 -48.00 -13.17 22.41
CA ASP A 434 -47.14 -12.09 22.94
C ASP A 434 -46.17 -12.58 24.05
N ASP A 435 -46.62 -13.56 24.85
CA ASP A 435 -45.88 -14.11 25.98
C ASP A 435 -44.96 -15.29 25.60
N TYR A 436 -45.23 -16.00 24.50
CA TYR A 436 -44.56 -17.27 24.16
C TYR A 436 -44.03 -17.37 22.72
N GLU A 437 -44.66 -16.77 21.71
CA GLU A 437 -44.18 -16.83 20.33
C GLU A 437 -42.81 -16.14 20.21
N ASP A 438 -41.90 -16.75 19.46
CA ASP A 438 -40.51 -16.30 19.31
C ASP A 438 -39.72 -16.19 20.63
N LYS A 439 -40.26 -16.72 21.74
CA LYS A 439 -39.52 -16.78 23.00
C LYS A 439 -38.60 -17.98 23.02
N ASP A 440 -37.39 -17.71 23.44
CA ASP A 440 -36.33 -18.68 23.57
C ASP A 440 -35.92 -18.89 25.02
N LYS A 441 -35.41 -20.09 25.28
CA LYS A 441 -34.66 -20.41 26.49
C LYS A 441 -33.50 -21.35 26.16
N LEU A 442 -32.38 -21.12 26.83
CA LEU A 442 -31.23 -22.00 26.89
C LEU A 442 -31.06 -22.44 28.34
N CYS A 443 -31.10 -23.74 28.58
CA CYS A 443 -31.02 -24.32 29.90
C CYS A 443 -29.86 -25.33 29.99
N GLU A 444 -29.20 -25.35 31.14
CA GLU A 444 -28.19 -26.34 31.51
C GLU A 444 -28.86 -27.49 32.28
N TYR A 445 -28.80 -28.71 31.74
CA TYR A 445 -29.38 -29.91 32.37
C TYR A 445 -28.34 -31.01 32.55
N PRO A 446 -28.25 -31.65 33.72
CA PRO A 446 -27.54 -32.92 33.83
C PRO A 446 -28.12 -33.93 32.83
N ILE A 447 -27.27 -34.66 32.09
CA ILE A 447 -27.68 -35.58 31.00
C ILE A 447 -28.89 -36.43 31.38
N ASN A 448 -28.82 -37.09 32.54
CA ASN A 448 -29.88 -38.00 32.98
C ASN A 448 -31.21 -37.30 33.26
N GLN A 449 -31.18 -36.04 33.68
CA GLN A 449 -32.40 -35.25 33.94
C GLN A 449 -33.03 -34.77 32.64
N LEU A 450 -32.22 -34.31 31.67
CA LEU A 450 -32.73 -33.94 30.35
C LEU A 450 -33.40 -35.13 29.66
N VAL A 451 -32.74 -36.29 29.68
CA VAL A 451 -33.28 -37.53 29.10
C VAL A 451 -34.61 -37.93 29.75
N ASP A 452 -34.74 -37.78 31.08
CA ASP A 452 -35.99 -38.06 31.77
C ASP A 452 -37.10 -37.08 31.34
N VAL A 453 -36.80 -35.77 31.26
CA VAL A 453 -37.74 -34.74 30.75
C VAL A 453 -38.21 -35.05 29.33
N LEU A 454 -37.29 -35.37 28.42
CA LEU A 454 -37.62 -35.68 27.03
C LEU A 454 -38.45 -36.97 26.91
N ARG A 455 -38.23 -37.95 27.78
CA ARG A 455 -39.05 -39.18 27.83
C ARG A 455 -40.46 -38.90 28.34
N ASP A 456 -40.60 -38.05 29.35
CA ASP A 456 -41.91 -37.64 29.87
C ASP A 456 -42.68 -36.86 28.78
N MET A 457 -42.00 -35.99 28.03
CA MET A 457 -42.57 -35.31 26.84
C MET A 457 -43.03 -36.27 25.75
N ARG A 458 -42.29 -37.36 25.50
CA ARG A 458 -42.67 -38.39 24.52
C ARG A 458 -43.93 -39.13 24.94
N ASP A 459 -44.08 -39.41 26.22
CA ASP A 459 -45.13 -40.30 26.74
C ASP A 459 -46.47 -39.57 26.99
N ASP A 460 -46.59 -38.30 26.57
CA ASP A 460 -47.72 -37.39 26.83
C ASP A 460 -48.11 -37.31 28.33
N ASP A 461 -47.20 -37.70 29.23
CA ASP A 461 -47.35 -37.61 30.69
C ASP A 461 -46.84 -36.26 31.21
N TYR A 462 -46.48 -35.37 30.28
CA TYR A 462 -45.92 -34.06 30.55
C TYR A 462 -47.00 -33.07 30.96
N MET A 463 -47.48 -33.21 32.20
CA MET A 463 -47.75 -32.02 32.99
C MET A 463 -46.39 -31.37 33.19
N VAL A 464 -46.07 -30.25 32.53
CA VAL A 464 -44.92 -29.40 32.89
C VAL A 464 -45.01 -29.29 34.41
N PRO A 465 -44.19 -30.01 35.19
CA PRO A 465 -44.25 -29.77 36.61
C PRO A 465 -43.79 -28.33 36.66
N ALA A 466 -44.50 -27.49 37.40
CA ALA A 466 -43.96 -26.22 37.85
C ALA A 466 -42.73 -26.56 38.69
N TYR A 467 -41.68 -27.01 38.02
CA TYR A 467 -40.42 -27.44 38.56
C TYR A 467 -39.83 -26.12 39.01
N GLU A 468 -39.76 -26.01 40.33
CA GLU A 468 -39.17 -24.90 41.05
C GLU A 468 -37.95 -24.44 40.24
N GLU A 469 -37.98 -23.19 39.75
CA GLU A 469 -36.93 -22.55 38.94
C GLU A 469 -35.52 -22.68 39.57
N ASP A 470 -35.46 -23.12 40.82
CA ASP A 470 -34.26 -23.28 41.63
C ASP A 470 -33.32 -24.43 41.18
N ASN A 471 -33.72 -25.34 40.28
CA ASN A 471 -32.91 -26.52 39.95
C ASN A 471 -32.11 -26.46 38.64
N TYR A 472 -32.36 -25.49 37.76
CA TYR A 472 -31.67 -25.39 36.46
C TYR A 472 -31.30 -23.94 36.19
N ASP A 473 -30.11 -23.72 35.63
CA ASP A 473 -29.73 -22.39 35.15
C ASP A 473 -30.28 -22.24 33.73
N CYS A 474 -31.36 -21.49 33.61
CA CYS A 474 -31.98 -21.15 32.34
C CYS A 474 -31.85 -19.65 32.07
N THR A 475 -31.51 -19.31 30.83
CA THR A 475 -31.44 -17.93 30.34
C THR A 475 -32.25 -17.81 29.05
N GLY A 476 -32.70 -16.60 28.69
CA GLY A 476 -33.41 -16.35 27.43
C GLY A 476 -34.57 -15.38 27.56
N SER A 477 -35.17 -15.02 26.42
CA SER A 477 -36.26 -14.04 26.36
C SER A 477 -37.56 -14.49 27.05
N MET A 478 -37.69 -15.78 27.36
CA MET A 478 -38.78 -16.30 28.19
C MET A 478 -38.74 -15.79 29.65
N TYR A 479 -37.61 -15.24 30.10
CA TYR A 479 -37.40 -14.77 31.48
C TYR A 479 -37.22 -13.23 31.59
N ASP A 480 -37.27 -12.51 30.47
CA ASP A 480 -37.16 -11.04 30.39
C ASP A 480 -38.54 -10.36 30.37
#